data_AF-A0AAE8AJD3-F1
#
_entry.id   AF-A0AAE8AJD3-F1
#
_cell.length_a   1.000
_cell.length_b   1.000
_cell.length_c   1.000
_cell.angle_alpha   90.00
_cell.angle_beta   90.00
_cell.angle_gamma   90.00
#
_symmetry.space_group_name_H-M   'P 1'
#
loop_
_entity.id
_entity.type
_entity.pdbx_description
1 polymer ?
#
loop_
_entity_poly.entity_id
_entity_poly.type
_entity_poly.pdbx_seq_one_letter_code
_entity_poly.pdbx_strand_id
1 'polypeptide(L)' 'MKGEAADIDTGDRQQNKLLFEYIRKNLPYDQLIDESNFAWVHVSYRADGDNRMQVLKL' A
#
# COMPACT_ATOMS: atom_id res chain seq x y z
N MET A 1 -16.47 -9.90 2.92
CA MET A 1 -15.19 -9.19 2.72
C MET A 1 -14.32 -10.05 1.83
N LYS A 2 -13.64 -9.50 0.81
CA LYS A 2 -12.77 -10.28 -0.09
C LYS A 2 -11.36 -10.54 0.47
N GLY A 3 -10.97 -9.85 1.54
CA GLY A 3 -9.65 -10.03 2.16
C GLY A 3 -8.49 -9.52 1.30
N GLU A 4 -8.78 -8.56 0.42
CA GLU A 4 -7.89 -8.08 -0.65
C GLU A 4 -7.08 -6.84 -0.27
N ALA A 5 -7.17 -6.38 0.98
CA ALA A 5 -6.46 -5.20 1.46
C ALA A 5 -5.81 -5.47 2.82
N ALA A 6 -4.67 -4.82 3.06
CA ALA A 6 -3.91 -4.90 4.29
C ALA A 6 -3.32 -3.52 4.64
N ASP A 7 -3.41 -3.18 5.92
CA ASP A 7 -2.72 -2.03 6.50
C ASP A 7 -1.44 -2.52 7.18
N ILE A 8 -0.31 -1.93 6.80
CA ILE A 8 1.01 -2.32 7.30
C ILE A 8 1.60 -1.14 8.05
N ASP A 9 1.97 -1.37 9.30
CA ASP A 9 2.74 -0.43 10.11
C ASP A 9 3.98 -1.12 10.66
N THR A 10 5.13 -0.50 10.42
CA THR A 10 6.42 -0.93 10.95
C THR A 10 6.75 -0.30 12.31
N GLY A 11 5.91 0.62 12.79
CA GLY A 11 6.12 1.41 13.99
C GLY A 11 7.08 2.59 13.80
N ASP A 12 7.68 2.73 12.62
CA ASP A 12 8.55 3.85 12.24
C ASP A 12 8.12 4.46 10.89
N ARG A 13 7.99 5.79 10.85
CA ARG A 13 7.52 6.50 9.64
C ARG A 13 8.50 6.42 8.48
N GLN A 14 9.82 6.39 8.75
CA GLN A 14 10.80 6.28 7.67
C GLN A 14 10.76 4.88 7.07
N GLN A 15 10.63 3.85 7.89
CA GLN A 15 10.44 2.47 7.45
C GLN A 15 9.12 2.29 6.68
N ASN A 16 8.02 2.90 7.12
CA ASN A 16 6.76 2.92 6.38
C ASN A 16 6.91 3.58 5.00
N LYS A 17 7.68 4.67 4.90
CA LYS A 17 7.99 5.30 3.61
C LYS A 17 8.83 4.41 2.70
N LEU A 18 9.83 3.72 3.25
CA LEU A 18 10.64 2.75 2.49
C LEU A 18 9.79 1.58 2.00
N LEU A 19 8.91 1.06 2.85
CA LEU A 19 7.97 0.01 2.51
C LEU A 19 7.02 0.44 1.39
N PHE A 20 6.44 1.63 1.51
CA PHE A 20 5.58 2.22 0.47
C PHE A 20 6.31 2.30 -0.87
N GLU A 21 7.53 2.86 -0.89
CA GLU A 21 8.34 2.96 -2.10
C GLU A 21 8.76 1.60 -2.65
N TYR A 22 9.00 0.62 -1.78
CA TYR A 22 9.32 -0.75 -2.19
C TYR A 22 8.13 -1.40 -2.89
N ILE A 23 6.93 -1.33 -2.29
CA ILE A 23 5.69 -1.86 -2.89
C ILE A 23 5.44 -1.18 -4.23
N ARG A 24 5.50 0.15 -4.26
CA ARG A 24 5.27 0.97 -5.46
C ARG A 24 6.14 0.57 -6.65
N LYS A 25 7.39 0.14 -6.40
CA LYS A 25 8.37 -0.16 -7.46
C LYS A 25 8.50 -1.64 -7.80
N ASN A 26 8.21 -2.54 -6.86
CA ASN A 26 8.58 -3.95 -6.98
C ASN A 26 7.42 -4.93 -6.89
N LEU A 27 6.24 -4.51 -6.40
CA LEU A 27 5.13 -5.41 -6.14
C LEU A 27 3.89 -5.01 -6.95
N PRO A 28 3.06 -5.97 -7.37
CA PRO A 28 1.75 -5.67 -7.94
C PRO A 28 0.79 -5.24 -6.84
N TYR A 29 0.07 -4.14 -7.07
CA TYR A 29 -0.95 -3.61 -6.19
C TYR A 29 -2.07 -3.00 -7.01
N ASP A 30 -3.29 -3.04 -6.48
CA ASP A 30 -4.44 -2.34 -7.02
C ASP A 30 -4.46 -0.88 -6.56
N GLN A 31 -4.40 -0.67 -5.24
CA GLN A 31 -4.29 0.66 -4.63
C GLN A 31 -3.20 0.65 -3.56
N LEU A 32 -2.40 1.71 -3.56
CA LEU A 32 -1.37 1.96 -2.57
C LEU A 32 -1.59 3.37 -2.00
N ILE A 33 -1.90 3.47 -0.72
CA ILE A 33 -2.31 4.74 -0.10
C ILE A 33 -1.33 5.10 1.02
N ASP A 34 -0.84 6.33 0.96
CA ASP A 34 -0.14 6.99 2.06
C ASP A 34 -1.20 7.63 2.96
N GLU A 35 -1.52 6.98 4.08
CA GLU A 35 -2.44 7.52 5.07
C GLU A 35 -1.67 8.22 6.20
N SER A 36 -2.00 9.49 6.43
CA SER A 36 -1.48 10.27 7.58
C SER A 36 0.05 10.42 7.59
N ASN A 37 0.65 10.68 6.42
CA ASN A 37 2.07 10.97 6.24
C ASN A 37 2.98 9.83 6.73
N PHE A 38 2.76 8.64 6.16
CA PHE A 38 3.44 7.38 6.44
C PHE A 38 3.24 6.88 7.89
N ALA A 39 2.10 7.21 8.52
CA ALA A 39 1.74 6.61 9.80
C ALA A 39 1.48 5.11 9.67
N TRP A 40 0.86 4.70 8.57
CA TRP A 40 0.76 3.32 8.11
C TRP A 40 0.64 3.32 6.57
N VAL A 41 0.85 2.16 5.97
CA VAL A 41 0.77 1.95 4.52
C VAL A 41 -0.42 1.05 4.22
N HIS A 42 -1.40 1.58 3.51
CA HIS A 42 -2.52 0.79 3.00
C HIS A 42 -2.16 0.23 1.64
N VAL A 43 -2.27 -1.09 1.47
CA VAL A 43 -2.09 -1.77 0.19
C VAL A 43 -3.27 -2.69 -0.09
N SER A 44 -3.79 -2.64 -1.32
CA SER A 44 -4.79 -3.57 -1.81
C SER A 44 -4.32 -4.29 -3.07
N TYR A 45 -4.86 -5.47 -3.30
CA TYR A 45 -4.58 -6.32 -4.44
C TYR A 45 -5.84 -7.05 -4.86
N ARG A 46 -6.15 -7.04 -6.15
CA ARG A 46 -7.31 -7.74 -6.69
C ARG A 46 -6.91 -9.11 -7.23
N ALA A 47 -7.59 -10.15 -6.76
CA ALA A 47 -7.33 -11.51 -7.19
C ALA A 47 -7.75 -11.78 -8.66
N ASP A 48 -8.59 -10.92 -9.22
CA ASP A 48 -9.01 -10.99 -10.63
C ASP A 48 -7.94 -10.52 -11.63
N GLY A 49 -6.81 -9.99 -11.13
CA GLY A 49 -5.68 -9.53 -11.93
C GLY A 49 -5.85 -8.13 -12.51
N ASP A 50 -7.01 -7.50 -12.37
CA ASP A 50 -7.29 -6.15 -12.88
C ASP A 50 -6.86 -5.07 -11.87
N ASN A 51 -5.56 -5.07 -11.55
CA ASN A 51 -4.96 -4.16 -10.59
C ASN A 51 -4.73 -2.78 -11.22
N ARG A 52 -5.34 -1.74 -10.65
CA ARG A 52 -5.29 -0.35 -11.16
C ARG A 52 -3.94 0.34 -10.96
N MET A 53 -3.07 -0.22 -10.13
CA MET A 53 -1.77 0.36 -9.75
C MET A 53 -1.87 1.82 -9.30
N GLN A 54 -2.94 2.16 -8.60
CA GLN A 54 -3.24 3.54 -8.24
C GLN A 54 -2.51 3.92 -6.95
N VAL A 55 -1.82 5.07 -6.98
CA VAL A 55 -1.21 5.66 -5.79
C VAL A 55 -2.09 6.81 -5.31
N LEU A 56 -2.51 6.76 -4.04
CA LEU A 56 -3.34 7.79 -3.40
C LEU A 56 -2.63 8.34 -2.16
N LYS A 57 -3.04 9.53 -1.74
CA LYS A 57 -2.54 10.17 -0.52
C LYS A 57 -3.71 10.77 0.25
N LEU A 58 -3.81 10.44 1.54
CA LEU A 58 -4.84 10.89 2.46
C LEU A 58 -4.23 11.62 3.67
#